data_AF-A0A935AD96-F1
#
_entry.id   AF-A0A935AD96-F1
#
_cell.length_a   1.000
_cell.length_b   1.000
_cell.length_c   1.000
_cell.angle_alpha   90.00
_cell.angle_beta   90.00
_cell.angle_gamma   90.00
#
_symmetry.space_group_name_H-M   'P 1'
#
loop_
_entity.id
_entity.type
_entity.pdbx_description
1 polymer ?
#
loop_
_entity_poly.entity_id
_entity_poly.type
_entity_poly.pdbx_seq_one_letter_code
_entity_poly.pdbx_strand_id
1 'polypeptide(L)'
;MNSDGSGLKEYYFQTADNDSSEPYSLLDLKVDNRQNVYVFGSANNAILDTSATVINPPAADWEDDEYRYFIAKIILDGGAYRPGGPLVPEIARYIPTPRDVETDPLAVWVNLFLAVTAATLMLPFALVVDAFSGTLKSLFERVGEFTALIAANLRKLAPVSLTRTQAFLLDVLREMAGIFRLFLAILFYAVVFSLLDPSWDPFSLKGLILLIEMAIAFGVVGILDDMIQWIVIRSWGIPGAFKIRAVNALMALASVGISRIIPVLPGLMFGSPEALIVDEKQLNRKQNDTLTRITLFTFAGICFITWVPTLFLELIIQQAGLAETPKNIVAGVEGFLLILFAVALENVFVQLVGVSDGVGKKIRRQNFWGWFLLWIPVAFVFLHTLLNPRNSFLQDLQTGNPGVFIAVTVFFMMAALIFIGAIRLIFWALKRK
;
A
#
# COMPACT_ATOMS: atom_id res chain seq x y z
N MET A 1 26.23 -4.63 -22.08
CA MET A 1 26.41 -3.64 -20.99
C MET A 1 25.24 -2.69 -21.05
N ASN A 2 24.46 -2.56 -19.97
CA ASN A 2 23.51 -1.47 -19.83
C ASN A 2 24.24 -0.18 -19.41
N SER A 3 23.60 0.97 -19.63
CA SER A 3 24.14 2.30 -19.35
C SER A 3 24.31 2.61 -17.85
N ASP A 4 23.89 1.72 -16.96
CA ASP A 4 23.95 1.86 -15.50
C ASP A 4 25.13 1.12 -14.87
N GLY A 5 26.01 0.50 -15.66
CA GLY A 5 27.16 -0.24 -15.15
C GLY A 5 26.78 -1.52 -14.40
N SER A 6 25.51 -1.94 -14.42
CA SER A 6 25.15 -3.29 -14.00
C SER A 6 25.81 -4.28 -14.96
N GLY A 7 26.75 -5.07 -14.43
CA GLY A 7 27.25 -6.22 -15.15
C GLY A 7 26.05 -7.08 -15.52
N LEU A 8 25.90 -7.40 -16.82
CA LEU A 8 25.09 -8.55 -17.20
C LEU A 8 25.57 -9.69 -16.29
N LYS A 9 24.70 -10.25 -15.45
CA LYS A 9 24.98 -11.55 -14.87
C LYS A 9 25.20 -12.45 -16.08
N GLU A 10 26.45 -12.84 -16.31
CA GLU A 10 26.73 -13.91 -17.26
C GLU A 10 26.07 -15.15 -16.67
N TYR A 11 24.93 -15.51 -17.25
CA TYR A 11 24.30 -16.79 -16.98
C TYR A 11 25.14 -17.83 -17.70
N TYR A 12 26.07 -18.44 -16.98
CA TYR A 12 26.82 -19.60 -17.46
C TYR A 12 25.88 -20.80 -17.42
N PHE A 13 25.59 -21.36 -18.59
CA PHE A 13 24.95 -22.67 -18.71
C PHE A 13 26.02 -23.72 -18.41
N GLN A 14 26.03 -24.25 -17.19
CA GLN A 14 27.04 -25.21 -16.73
C GLN A 14 26.50 -26.64 -16.90
N THR A 15 27.25 -27.52 -17.57
CA THR A 15 27.02 -28.97 -17.57
C THR A 15 27.63 -29.60 -16.32
N ALA A 16 27.08 -30.74 -15.87
CA ALA A 16 27.61 -31.50 -14.74
C ALA A 16 28.99 -32.13 -15.01
N ASP A 17 29.37 -32.27 -16.29
CA ASP A 17 30.68 -32.77 -16.72
C ASP A 17 31.43 -31.70 -17.52
N ASN A 18 32.62 -31.35 -17.02
CA ASN A 18 33.44 -30.23 -17.45
C ASN A 18 34.38 -30.57 -18.63
N ASP A 19 34.01 -31.54 -19.48
CA ASP A 19 34.91 -32.11 -20.49
C ASP A 19 34.38 -32.13 -21.94
N SER A 20 33.12 -31.75 -22.17
CA SER A 20 32.58 -31.60 -23.54
C SER A 20 32.59 -30.14 -23.98
N SER A 21 33.54 -29.82 -24.87
CA SER A 21 33.75 -28.53 -25.53
C SER A 21 32.71 -28.20 -26.61
N GLU A 22 31.44 -28.57 -26.41
CA GLU A 22 30.40 -28.26 -27.39
C GLU A 22 29.73 -26.90 -27.11
N PRO A 23 29.78 -25.95 -28.07
CA PRO A 23 29.34 -24.59 -27.84
C PRO A 23 27.81 -24.48 -27.88
N TYR A 24 27.23 -23.90 -26.82
CA TYR A 24 25.90 -23.30 -26.93
C TYR A 24 25.94 -22.21 -28.01
N SER A 25 24.98 -22.23 -28.95
CA SER A 25 24.78 -21.11 -29.85
C SER A 25 23.57 -20.30 -29.41
N LEU A 26 23.83 -19.06 -28.98
CA LEU A 26 22.79 -18.05 -28.81
C LEU A 26 22.33 -17.64 -30.21
N LEU A 27 21.07 -17.91 -30.55
CA LEU A 27 20.51 -17.60 -31.85
C LEU A 27 19.89 -16.21 -31.88
N ASP A 28 19.14 -15.86 -30.84
CA ASP A 28 18.44 -14.57 -30.77
C ASP A 28 18.11 -14.19 -29.33
N LEU A 29 17.96 -12.89 -29.09
CA LEU A 29 17.49 -12.31 -27.85
C LEU A 29 16.33 -11.37 -28.16
N LYS A 30 15.13 -11.70 -27.67
CA LYS A 30 13.98 -10.81 -27.76
C LYS A 30 13.59 -10.29 -26.40
N VAL A 31 13.44 -8.98 -26.31
CA VAL A 31 12.89 -8.32 -25.13
C VAL A 31 11.46 -7.95 -25.45
N ASP A 32 10.51 -8.38 -24.62
CA ASP A 32 9.12 -7.90 -24.76
C ASP A 32 8.89 -6.57 -24.04
N ASN A 33 7.73 -5.97 -24.26
CA ASN A 33 7.32 -4.70 -23.63
C ASN A 33 7.18 -4.79 -22.09
N ARG A 34 7.38 -5.97 -21.50
CA ARG A 34 7.38 -6.21 -20.05
C ARG A 34 8.77 -6.58 -19.53
N GLN A 35 9.81 -6.29 -20.31
CA GLN A 35 11.22 -6.59 -20.00
C GLN A 35 11.49 -8.08 -19.77
N ASN A 36 10.65 -9.00 -20.27
CA ASN A 36 11.04 -10.41 -20.29
C ASN A 36 12.07 -10.60 -21.40
N VAL A 37 13.19 -11.25 -21.08
CA VAL A 37 14.22 -11.59 -22.06
C VAL A 37 13.97 -13.03 -22.48
N TYR A 38 13.53 -13.22 -23.73
CA TYR A 38 13.44 -14.51 -24.36
C TYR A 38 14.77 -14.82 -25.01
N VAL A 39 15.43 -15.85 -24.50
CA VAL A 39 16.68 -16.38 -25.04
C VAL A 39 16.33 -17.55 -25.95
N PHE A 40 16.67 -17.42 -27.23
CA PHE A 40 16.57 -18.49 -28.20
C PHE A 40 17.95 -19.08 -28.40
N GLY A 41 18.09 -20.39 -28.18
CA GLY A 41 19.38 -21.06 -28.34
C GLY A 41 19.23 -22.50 -28.80
N SER A 42 20.36 -23.10 -29.17
CA SER A 42 20.48 -24.54 -29.46
C SER A 42 21.41 -25.17 -28.42
N ALA A 43 21.00 -26.29 -27.82
CA ALA A 43 21.81 -27.03 -26.86
C ALA A 43 21.61 -28.55 -27.01
N ASN A 44 22.70 -29.31 -27.06
CA ASN A 44 22.63 -30.78 -27.17
C ASN A 44 22.12 -31.43 -25.87
N ASN A 45 22.32 -30.79 -24.70
CA ASN A 45 21.76 -31.20 -23.41
C ASN A 45 21.55 -29.96 -22.51
N ALA A 46 20.35 -29.37 -22.50
CA ALA A 46 20.04 -28.27 -21.60
C ALA A 46 19.53 -28.78 -20.24
N ILE A 47 20.39 -28.74 -19.21
CA ILE A 47 19.92 -28.71 -17.81
C ILE A 47 20.05 -27.25 -17.36
N LEU A 48 18.93 -26.56 -17.35
CA LEU A 48 18.83 -25.17 -16.92
C LEU A 48 18.47 -25.13 -15.43
N ASP A 49 19.28 -24.42 -14.65
CA ASP A 49 19.06 -24.23 -13.22
C ASP A 49 17.68 -23.60 -12.93
N THR A 50 17.09 -24.03 -11.82
CA THR A 50 15.71 -23.89 -11.32
C THR A 50 15.12 -22.47 -11.26
N SER A 51 15.86 -21.44 -11.64
CA SER A 51 15.41 -20.04 -11.69
C SER A 51 14.80 -19.62 -13.04
N ALA A 52 14.95 -20.42 -14.10
CA ALA A 52 14.32 -20.18 -15.39
C ALA A 52 13.13 -21.13 -15.59
N THR A 53 11.93 -20.60 -15.86
CA THR A 53 10.79 -21.44 -16.27
C THR A 53 10.95 -21.81 -17.74
N VAL A 54 11.32 -23.05 -18.00
CA VAL A 54 11.36 -23.60 -19.37
C VAL A 54 9.93 -23.81 -19.82
N ILE A 55 9.51 -23.07 -20.85
CA ILE A 55 8.32 -23.44 -21.62
C ILE A 55 8.80 -24.58 -22.52
N ASN A 56 8.59 -25.83 -22.11
CA ASN A 56 8.91 -26.97 -22.96
C ASN A 56 8.26 -26.75 -24.33
N PRO A 57 9.00 -26.80 -25.44
CA PRO A 57 8.35 -26.88 -26.74
C PRO A 57 7.50 -28.14 -26.76
N PRO A 58 6.34 -28.12 -27.46
CA PRO A 58 5.52 -29.31 -27.61
C PRO A 58 6.41 -30.44 -28.14
N ALA A 59 6.38 -31.58 -27.46
CA ALA A 59 6.98 -32.82 -27.96
C ALA A 59 6.30 -33.11 -29.30
N ALA A 60 6.96 -32.70 -30.37
CA ALA A 60 6.61 -33.08 -31.70
C ALA A 60 7.61 -34.15 -32.10
N ASP A 61 7.09 -35.22 -32.69
CA ASP A 61 7.80 -36.42 -33.09
C ASP A 61 8.73 -36.12 -34.29
N TRP A 62 9.78 -35.33 -34.07
CA TRP A 62 10.81 -35.06 -35.07
C TRP A 62 11.94 -36.08 -34.89
N GLU A 63 11.90 -37.11 -35.72
CA GLU A 63 12.84 -38.25 -35.74
C GLU A 63 14.23 -37.93 -36.33
N ASP A 64 14.54 -36.67 -36.65
CA ASP A 64 15.86 -36.24 -37.11
C ASP A 64 16.53 -35.34 -36.05
N ASP A 65 17.24 -35.99 -35.14
CA ASP A 65 18.08 -35.40 -34.08
C ASP A 65 19.34 -34.77 -34.68
N GLU A 66 19.40 -33.43 -34.78
CA GLU A 66 20.71 -32.76 -34.76
C GLU A 66 20.72 -31.38 -34.07
N TYR A 67 19.58 -30.72 -33.85
CA TYR A 67 19.53 -29.44 -33.13
C TYR A 67 18.28 -29.30 -32.24
N ARG A 68 18.46 -29.43 -30.92
CA ARG A 68 17.41 -29.13 -29.94
C ARG A 68 17.40 -27.63 -29.64
N TYR A 69 16.46 -26.93 -30.28
CA TYR A 69 16.19 -25.52 -29.99
C TYR A 69 15.46 -25.40 -28.64
N PHE A 70 15.86 -24.44 -27.82
CA PHE A 70 15.16 -24.06 -26.59
C PHE A 70 14.74 -22.59 -26.61
N ILE A 71 13.64 -22.32 -25.93
CA ILE A 71 13.19 -20.96 -25.61
C ILE A 71 13.23 -20.85 -24.09
N ALA A 72 14.20 -20.11 -23.56
CA ALA A 72 14.25 -19.78 -22.15
C ALA A 72 13.65 -18.39 -21.95
N LYS A 73 12.58 -18.31 -21.15
CA LYS A 73 12.07 -17.03 -20.68
C LYS A 73 12.84 -16.65 -19.43
N ILE A 74 13.77 -15.71 -19.55
CA ILE A 74 14.30 -15.00 -18.39
C ILE A 74 13.24 -13.99 -18.00
N ILE A 75 12.45 -14.37 -17.01
CA ILE A 75 11.62 -13.41 -16.29
C ILE A 75 12.62 -12.56 -15.52
N LEU A 76 12.92 -11.36 -16.03
CA LEU A 76 13.47 -10.32 -15.19
C LEU A 76 12.34 -9.99 -14.23
N ASP A 77 12.28 -10.69 -13.08
CA ASP A 77 11.33 -10.42 -12.00
C ASP A 77 11.35 -8.91 -11.78
N GLY A 78 10.28 -8.23 -12.19
CA GLY A 78 10.25 -6.79 -12.44
C GLY A 78 10.45 -5.99 -11.17
N GLY A 79 11.70 -5.89 -10.70
CA GLY A 79 12.07 -5.03 -9.58
C GLY A 79 11.83 -5.60 -8.17
N ALA A 80 11.60 -6.90 -7.98
CA ALA A 80 11.54 -7.47 -6.62
C ALA A 80 12.91 -7.30 -5.92
N TYR A 81 12.91 -6.91 -4.65
CA TYR A 81 14.11 -6.71 -3.83
C TYR A 81 14.64 -8.00 -3.23
N ARG A 82 13.74 -8.95 -2.96
CA ARG A 82 14.07 -10.19 -2.25
C ARG A 82 13.30 -11.39 -2.77
N PRO A 83 13.84 -12.60 -2.60
CA PRO A 83 13.15 -13.83 -3.00
C PRO A 83 11.87 -14.02 -2.16
N GLY A 84 10.88 -14.65 -2.78
CA GLY A 84 9.68 -15.06 -2.06
C GLY A 84 9.98 -16.23 -1.13
N GLY A 85 9.13 -16.38 -0.11
CA GLY A 85 9.21 -17.48 0.85
C GLY A 85 7.82 -17.92 1.30
N PRO A 86 7.71 -19.02 2.06
CA PRO A 86 6.43 -19.47 2.60
C PRO A 86 5.82 -18.47 3.60
N LEU A 87 6.67 -17.64 4.23
CA LEU A 87 6.29 -16.62 5.21
C LEU A 87 6.49 -15.19 4.69
N VAL A 88 6.84 -15.02 3.41
CA VAL A 88 7.08 -13.69 2.81
C VAL A 88 6.01 -13.49 1.74
N PRO A 89 4.99 -12.65 2.00
CA PRO A 89 4.00 -12.32 0.98
C PRO A 89 4.63 -11.63 -0.23
N GLU A 90 3.97 -11.73 -1.39
CA GLU A 90 4.52 -11.24 -2.64
C GLU A 90 4.66 -9.71 -2.60
N ILE A 91 3.67 -9.01 -2.06
CA ILE A 91 3.71 -7.54 -1.87
C ILE A 91 4.93 -7.07 -1.08
N ALA A 92 5.36 -7.83 -0.06
CA ALA A 92 6.49 -7.44 0.78
C ALA A 92 7.80 -7.41 -0.03
N ARG A 93 7.92 -8.23 -1.08
CA ARG A 93 9.14 -8.31 -1.91
C ARG A 93 9.42 -7.03 -2.70
N TYR A 94 8.44 -6.14 -2.85
CA TYR A 94 8.56 -4.89 -3.61
C TYR A 94 8.79 -3.65 -2.74
N ILE A 95 8.83 -3.81 -1.41
CA ILE A 95 9.08 -2.69 -0.48
C ILE A 95 10.56 -2.67 -0.14
N PRO A 96 11.34 -1.61 -0.39
CA PRO A 96 12.80 -1.61 -0.17
C PRO A 96 13.18 -1.55 1.32
N THR A 97 14.26 -2.24 1.70
CA THR A 97 15.01 -1.94 2.93
C THR A 97 15.78 -0.62 2.77
N PRO A 98 16.36 -0.05 3.82
CA PRO A 98 17.17 1.16 3.64
C PRO A 98 18.44 0.96 2.79
N ARG A 99 18.89 -0.28 2.56
CA ARG A 99 20.00 -0.61 1.65
C ARG A 99 19.58 -0.66 0.18
N ASP A 100 18.32 -0.96 -0.05
CA ASP A 100 17.72 -1.07 -1.38
C ASP A 100 17.41 0.30 -2.01
N VAL A 101 17.48 1.39 -1.23
CA VAL A 101 17.18 2.74 -1.69
C VAL A 101 18.29 3.27 -2.58
N GLU A 102 17.92 3.68 -3.80
CA GLU A 102 18.86 4.22 -4.78
C GLU A 102 19.55 5.49 -4.26
N THR A 103 20.87 5.56 -4.41
CA THR A 103 21.68 6.70 -3.94
C THR A 103 22.31 7.49 -5.08
N ASP A 104 22.10 7.08 -6.33
CA ASP A 104 22.47 7.86 -7.51
C ASP A 104 21.91 9.30 -7.38
N PRO A 105 22.78 10.33 -7.43
CA PRO A 105 22.36 11.72 -7.38
C PRO A 105 21.23 12.05 -8.36
N LEU A 106 21.22 11.47 -9.56
CA LEU A 106 20.16 11.73 -10.53
C LEU A 106 18.80 11.22 -10.05
N ALA A 107 18.74 9.98 -9.55
CA ALA A 107 17.52 9.41 -9.00
C ALA A 107 17.00 10.20 -7.79
N VAL A 108 17.90 10.67 -6.93
CA VAL A 108 17.56 11.55 -5.79
C VAL A 108 16.97 12.87 -6.30
N TRP A 109 17.60 13.53 -7.27
CA TRP A 109 17.09 14.79 -7.83
C TRP A 109 15.73 14.66 -8.51
N VAL A 110 15.52 13.57 -9.26
CA VAL A 110 14.26 13.29 -9.93
C VAL A 110 13.15 13.07 -8.90
N ASN A 111 13.38 12.23 -7.90
CA ASN A 111 12.38 11.99 -6.85
C ASN A 111 12.10 13.24 -6.02
N LEU A 112 13.11 14.09 -5.79
CA LEU A 112 12.90 15.40 -5.14
C LEU A 112 12.06 16.33 -6.02
N PHE A 113 12.34 16.40 -7.32
CA PHE A 113 11.55 17.19 -8.27
C PHE A 113 10.10 16.71 -8.36
N LEU A 114 9.89 15.39 -8.41
CA LEU A 114 8.56 14.77 -8.38
C LEU A 114 7.85 15.06 -7.07
N ALA A 115 8.55 15.00 -5.93
CA ALA A 115 7.99 15.39 -4.64
C ALA A 115 7.54 16.86 -4.67
N VAL A 116 8.38 17.80 -5.06
CA VAL A 116 8.00 19.23 -5.15
C VAL A 116 6.82 19.43 -6.10
N THR A 117 6.83 18.77 -7.26
CA THR A 117 5.74 18.85 -8.24
C THR A 117 4.45 18.31 -7.67
N ALA A 118 4.49 17.14 -7.03
CA ALA A 118 3.34 16.56 -6.34
C ALA A 118 2.86 17.49 -5.22
N ALA A 119 3.75 18.16 -4.47
CA ALA A 119 3.37 19.12 -3.43
C ALA A 119 2.50 20.25 -4.00
N THR A 120 2.93 20.79 -5.15
CA THR A 120 2.24 21.87 -5.84
C THR A 120 0.92 21.39 -6.44
N LEU A 121 0.89 20.23 -7.10
CA LEU A 121 -0.31 19.64 -7.70
C LEU A 121 -1.34 19.17 -6.67
N MET A 122 -0.88 18.83 -5.45
CA MET A 122 -1.76 18.42 -4.37
C MET A 122 -2.58 19.59 -3.79
N LEU A 123 -2.19 20.85 -4.02
CA LEU A 123 -2.97 22.01 -3.56
C LEU A 123 -4.38 22.05 -4.17
N PRO A 124 -4.54 22.05 -5.52
CA PRO A 124 -5.87 22.01 -6.11
C PRO A 124 -6.54 20.65 -5.90
N PHE A 125 -5.79 19.54 -5.86
CA PHE A 125 -6.36 18.23 -5.54
C PHE A 125 -7.00 18.21 -4.15
N ALA A 126 -6.33 18.73 -3.13
CA ALA A 126 -6.86 18.81 -1.77
C ALA A 126 -8.15 19.63 -1.71
N LEU A 127 -8.32 20.67 -2.53
CA LEU A 127 -9.58 21.43 -2.63
C LEU A 127 -10.70 20.58 -3.22
N VAL A 128 -10.40 19.82 -4.29
CA VAL A 128 -11.36 18.90 -4.92
C VAL A 128 -11.77 17.80 -3.95
N VAL A 129 -10.81 17.21 -3.24
CA VAL A 129 -11.07 16.15 -2.27
C VAL A 129 -11.83 16.68 -1.07
N ASP A 130 -11.52 17.86 -0.52
CA ASP A 130 -12.31 18.49 0.54
C ASP A 130 -13.78 18.66 0.11
N ALA A 131 -14.02 19.09 -1.13
CA ALA A 131 -15.36 19.21 -1.69
C ALA A 131 -16.05 17.85 -1.89
N PHE A 132 -15.31 16.83 -2.33
CA PHE A 132 -15.79 15.46 -2.49
C PHE A 132 -16.15 14.83 -1.14
N SER A 133 -15.25 14.88 -0.16
CA SER A 133 -15.45 14.37 1.19
C SER A 133 -16.63 15.05 1.88
N GLY A 134 -16.78 16.37 1.74
CA GLY A 134 -17.96 17.08 2.24
C GLY A 134 -19.27 16.59 1.61
N THR A 135 -19.24 16.31 0.31
CA THR A 135 -20.39 15.77 -0.43
C THR A 135 -20.71 14.34 0.01
N LEU A 136 -19.71 13.46 0.13
CA LEU A 136 -19.88 12.10 0.65
C LEU A 136 -20.40 12.09 2.08
N LYS A 137 -19.87 12.96 2.95
CA LYS A 137 -20.35 13.08 4.33
C LYS A 137 -21.84 13.39 4.37
N SER A 138 -22.30 14.34 3.55
CA SER A 138 -23.73 14.67 3.45
C SER A 138 -24.60 13.52 2.92
N LEU A 139 -24.07 12.70 2.00
CA LEU A 139 -24.74 11.50 1.50
C LEU A 139 -24.87 10.45 2.61
N PHE A 140 -23.77 10.17 3.32
CA PHE A 140 -23.75 9.19 4.42
C PHE A 140 -24.59 9.63 5.61
N GLU A 141 -24.64 10.93 5.94
CA GLU A 141 -25.52 11.47 6.98
C GLU A 141 -26.99 11.20 6.63
N ARG A 142 -27.41 11.45 5.38
CA ARG A 142 -28.78 11.15 4.91
C ARG A 142 -29.11 9.65 4.93
N VAL A 143 -28.18 8.80 4.52
CA VAL A 143 -28.34 7.33 4.62
C VAL A 143 -28.44 6.92 6.09
N GLY A 144 -27.66 7.55 6.97
CA GLY A 144 -27.74 7.40 8.42
C GLY A 144 -29.11 7.78 8.98
N GLU A 145 -29.69 8.90 8.57
CA GLU A 145 -31.04 9.32 8.95
C GLU A 145 -32.10 8.32 8.48
N PHE A 146 -31.98 7.84 7.24
CA PHE A 146 -32.88 6.83 6.68
C PHE A 146 -32.81 5.49 7.42
N THR A 147 -31.60 5.01 7.71
CA THR A 147 -31.41 3.78 8.50
C THR A 147 -31.87 3.96 9.95
N ALA A 148 -31.70 5.14 10.54
CA ALA A 148 -32.24 5.46 11.86
C ALA A 148 -33.77 5.48 11.86
N LEU A 149 -34.41 5.96 10.79
CA LEU A 149 -35.88 5.89 10.60
C LEU A 149 -36.36 4.43 10.53
N ILE A 150 -35.67 3.58 9.76
CA ILE A 150 -35.96 2.14 9.69
C ILE A 150 -35.79 1.49 11.07
N ALA A 151 -34.67 1.75 11.75
CA ALA A 151 -34.40 1.21 13.08
C ALA A 151 -35.40 1.72 14.14
N ALA A 152 -35.84 2.97 14.06
CA ALA A 152 -36.86 3.54 14.94
C ALA A 152 -38.23 2.88 14.72
N ASN A 153 -38.59 2.59 13.47
CA ASN A 153 -39.82 1.86 13.15
C ASN A 153 -39.75 0.39 13.59
N LEU A 154 -38.58 -0.26 13.50
CA LEU A 154 -38.36 -1.60 14.05
C LEU A 154 -38.42 -1.62 15.59
N ARG A 155 -37.92 -0.58 16.27
CA ARG A 155 -38.02 -0.46 17.74
C ARG A 155 -39.46 -0.31 18.23
N LYS A 156 -40.35 0.31 17.45
CA LYS A 156 -41.79 0.38 17.77
C LYS A 156 -42.47 -0.99 17.78
N LEU A 157 -41.86 -1.99 17.15
CA LEU A 157 -42.35 -3.38 17.12
C LEU A 157 -41.79 -4.24 18.27
N ALA A 158 -40.86 -3.72 19.08
CA ALA A 158 -40.23 -4.46 20.17
C ALA A 158 -40.66 -3.90 21.54
N PRO A 159 -41.66 -4.49 22.22
CA PRO A 159 -41.99 -4.14 23.59
C PRO A 159 -41.01 -4.85 24.53
N VAL A 160 -40.01 -4.14 25.07
CA VAL A 160 -39.09 -4.76 26.05
C VAL A 160 -38.99 -3.88 27.28
N SER A 161 -39.79 -4.20 28.30
CA SER A 161 -39.52 -3.81 29.69
C SER A 161 -38.37 -4.68 30.20
N LEU A 162 -37.14 -4.18 30.09
CA LEU A 162 -35.93 -4.90 30.50
C LEU A 162 -35.86 -4.99 32.04
N THR A 163 -35.67 -6.20 32.56
CA THR A 163 -35.34 -6.40 33.98
C THR A 163 -33.90 -5.95 34.29
N ARG A 164 -33.58 -5.71 35.56
CA ARG A 164 -32.27 -5.18 35.99
C ARG A 164 -31.08 -6.06 35.56
N THR A 165 -31.27 -7.37 35.47
CA THR A 165 -30.29 -8.34 34.95
C THR A 165 -30.17 -8.29 33.43
N GLN A 166 -31.26 -8.02 32.71
CA GLN A 166 -31.21 -7.81 31.26
C GLN A 166 -30.52 -6.50 30.91
N ALA A 167 -30.68 -5.43 31.71
CA ALA A 167 -29.96 -4.17 31.54
C ALA A 167 -28.44 -4.35 31.66
N PHE A 168 -27.98 -5.11 32.66
CA PHE A 168 -26.56 -5.44 32.82
C PHE A 168 -26.01 -6.25 31.62
N LEU A 169 -26.72 -7.29 31.17
CA LEU A 169 -26.34 -8.06 29.98
C LEU A 169 -26.31 -7.19 28.72
N LEU A 170 -27.21 -6.21 28.60
CA LEU A 170 -27.28 -5.30 27.47
C LEU A 170 -26.12 -4.31 27.48
N ASP A 171 -25.68 -3.85 28.66
CA ASP A 171 -24.47 -3.03 28.80
C ASP A 171 -23.21 -3.83 28.45
N VAL A 172 -23.07 -5.07 28.94
CA VAL A 172 -21.96 -5.95 28.55
C VAL A 172 -21.98 -6.24 27.04
N LEU A 173 -23.14 -6.55 26.47
CA LEU A 173 -23.30 -6.74 25.02
C LEU A 173 -22.97 -5.47 24.23
N ARG A 174 -23.25 -4.29 24.78
CA ARG A 174 -22.95 -3.01 24.14
C ARG A 174 -21.46 -2.70 24.15
N GLU A 175 -20.76 -3.00 25.24
CA GLU A 175 -19.30 -2.91 25.32
C GLU A 175 -18.62 -3.93 24.39
N MET A 176 -19.07 -5.19 24.43
CA MET A 176 -18.62 -6.25 23.53
C MET A 176 -18.88 -5.90 22.06
N ALA A 177 -20.00 -5.26 21.74
CA ALA A 177 -20.29 -4.78 20.39
C ALA A 177 -19.31 -3.68 19.94
N GLY A 178 -18.78 -2.86 20.87
CA GLY A 178 -17.74 -1.89 20.57
C GLY A 178 -16.43 -2.56 20.15
N ILE A 179 -15.95 -3.52 20.95
CA ILE A 179 -14.75 -4.32 20.66
C ILE A 179 -14.93 -5.11 19.35
N PHE A 180 -16.09 -5.75 19.18
CA PHE A 180 -16.40 -6.51 17.98
C PHE A 180 -16.44 -5.63 16.73
N ARG A 181 -16.97 -4.40 16.81
CA ARG A 181 -16.91 -3.44 15.69
C ARG A 181 -15.49 -3.06 15.33
N LEU A 182 -14.63 -2.82 16.32
CA LEU A 182 -13.22 -2.52 16.06
C LEU A 182 -12.53 -3.70 15.38
N PHE A 183 -12.72 -4.92 15.89
CA PHE A 183 -12.22 -6.13 15.28
C PHE A 183 -12.70 -6.31 13.83
N LEU A 184 -14.01 -6.12 13.59
CA LEU A 184 -14.58 -6.20 12.25
C LEU A 184 -14.02 -5.12 11.32
N ALA A 185 -13.72 -3.92 11.83
CA ALA A 185 -13.05 -2.86 11.06
C ALA A 185 -11.65 -3.30 10.62
N ILE A 186 -10.84 -3.76 11.57
CA ILE A 186 -9.47 -4.25 11.29
C ILE A 186 -9.53 -5.36 10.26
N LEU A 187 -10.42 -6.34 10.46
CA LEU A 187 -10.59 -7.46 9.54
C LEU A 187 -11.05 -6.99 8.16
N PHE A 188 -11.96 -6.02 8.08
CA PHE A 188 -12.39 -5.43 6.81
C PHE A 188 -11.20 -4.82 6.06
N TYR A 189 -10.40 -3.96 6.70
CA TYR A 189 -9.24 -3.36 6.04
C TYR A 189 -8.17 -4.40 5.70
N ALA A 190 -7.95 -5.39 6.56
CA ALA A 190 -7.04 -6.48 6.30
C ALA A 190 -7.42 -7.24 5.01
N VAL A 191 -8.69 -7.62 4.88
CA VAL A 191 -9.20 -8.30 3.68
C VAL A 191 -9.08 -7.40 2.45
N VAL A 192 -9.52 -6.14 2.57
CA VAL A 192 -9.50 -5.20 1.44
C VAL A 192 -8.07 -5.00 0.94
N PHE A 193 -7.10 -4.72 1.81
CA PHE A 193 -5.73 -4.47 1.38
C PHE A 193 -4.94 -5.74 1.06
N SER A 194 -5.34 -6.92 1.55
CA SER A 194 -4.76 -8.19 1.06
C SER A 194 -5.03 -8.41 -0.42
N LEU A 195 -6.13 -7.87 -0.96
CA LEU A 195 -6.43 -7.92 -2.40
C LEU A 195 -5.46 -7.12 -3.27
N LEU A 196 -4.59 -6.28 -2.69
CA LEU A 196 -3.52 -5.61 -3.42
C LEU A 196 -2.48 -6.59 -3.92
N ASP A 197 -2.24 -7.67 -3.18
CA ASP A 197 -1.35 -8.73 -3.62
C ASP A 197 -2.03 -9.53 -4.74
N PRO A 198 -1.49 -9.54 -5.97
CA PRO A 198 -2.14 -10.22 -7.09
C PRO A 198 -2.26 -11.73 -6.92
N SER A 199 -1.41 -12.30 -6.07
CA SER A 199 -1.32 -13.72 -5.78
C SER A 199 -2.12 -14.14 -4.54
N TRP A 200 -2.87 -13.22 -3.94
CA TRP A 200 -3.59 -13.50 -2.70
C TRP A 200 -4.70 -14.55 -2.89
N ASP A 201 -4.54 -15.67 -2.20
CA ASP A 201 -5.56 -16.71 -2.01
C ASP A 201 -5.84 -16.88 -0.51
N PRO A 202 -7.05 -16.55 -0.01
CA PRO A 202 -7.37 -16.62 1.41
C PRO A 202 -7.31 -18.04 2.00
N PHE A 203 -7.33 -19.08 1.16
CA PHE A 203 -7.24 -20.48 1.60
C PHE A 203 -5.81 -21.03 1.56
N SER A 204 -4.85 -20.27 1.04
CA SER A 204 -3.44 -20.61 1.05
C SER A 204 -2.75 -20.16 2.35
N LEU A 205 -1.68 -20.84 2.75
CA LEU A 205 -0.88 -20.43 3.91
C LEU A 205 -0.32 -19.00 3.73
N LYS A 206 0.20 -18.69 2.54
CA LYS A 206 0.72 -17.35 2.22
C LYS A 206 -0.36 -16.27 2.31
N GLY A 207 -1.55 -16.54 1.81
CA GLY A 207 -2.65 -15.59 1.87
C GLY A 207 -3.22 -15.40 3.28
N LEU A 208 -3.25 -16.45 4.10
CA LEU A 208 -3.59 -16.33 5.52
C LEU A 208 -2.55 -15.49 6.27
N ILE A 209 -1.26 -15.72 6.02
CA ILE A 209 -0.17 -14.94 6.61
C ILE A 209 -0.31 -13.48 6.21
N LEU A 210 -0.46 -13.17 4.92
CA LEU A 210 -0.68 -11.81 4.46
C LEU A 210 -1.89 -11.15 5.12
N LEU A 211 -3.00 -11.89 5.26
CA LEU A 211 -4.20 -11.37 5.91
C LEU A 211 -3.93 -11.01 7.38
N ILE A 212 -3.19 -11.86 8.11
CA ILE A 212 -2.79 -11.61 9.49
C ILE A 212 -1.84 -10.41 9.55
N GLU A 213 -0.85 -10.35 8.67
CA GLU A 213 0.12 -9.25 8.59
C GLU A 213 -0.59 -7.92 8.29
N MET A 214 -1.54 -7.89 7.35
CA MET A 214 -2.35 -6.71 7.05
C MET A 214 -3.26 -6.34 8.22
N ALA A 215 -3.89 -7.31 8.90
CA ALA A 215 -4.69 -7.04 10.08
C ALA A 215 -3.87 -6.41 11.20
N ILE A 216 -2.67 -6.93 11.45
CA ILE A 216 -1.75 -6.34 12.43
C ILE A 216 -1.23 -5.00 11.93
N ALA A 217 -0.91 -4.84 10.64
CA ALA A 217 -0.38 -3.61 10.11
C ALA A 217 -1.38 -2.46 10.19
N PHE A 218 -2.61 -2.64 9.70
CA PHE A 218 -3.67 -1.63 9.83
C PHE A 218 -4.20 -1.50 11.26
N GLY A 219 -4.18 -2.57 12.04
CA GLY A 219 -4.49 -2.52 13.46
C GLY A 219 -3.49 -1.67 14.23
N VAL A 220 -2.20 -1.97 14.13
CA VAL A 220 -1.12 -1.23 14.81
C VAL A 220 -1.04 0.18 14.26
N VAL A 221 -0.88 0.37 12.95
CA VAL A 221 -0.70 1.72 12.40
C VAL A 221 -1.95 2.57 12.59
N GLY A 222 -3.14 2.04 12.29
CA GLY A 222 -4.38 2.82 12.36
C GLY A 222 -4.89 3.06 13.78
N ILE A 223 -4.78 2.08 14.67
CA ILE A 223 -5.36 2.18 16.03
C ILE A 223 -4.35 2.73 17.04
N LEU A 224 -3.03 2.53 16.86
CA LEU A 224 -2.06 2.99 17.86
C LEU A 224 -2.08 4.51 17.99
N ASP A 225 -2.15 5.24 16.88
CA ASP A 225 -2.30 6.70 16.91
C ASP A 225 -3.59 7.11 17.64
N ASP A 226 -4.72 6.51 17.26
CA ASP A 226 -6.01 6.77 17.91
C ASP A 226 -6.00 6.41 19.40
N MET A 227 -5.31 5.34 19.81
CA MET A 227 -5.18 4.94 21.21
C MET A 227 -4.37 5.96 22.01
N ILE A 228 -3.22 6.40 21.47
CA ILE A 228 -2.37 7.40 22.14
C ILE A 228 -3.14 8.72 22.26
N GLN A 229 -3.80 9.16 21.19
CA GLN A 229 -4.66 10.34 21.23
C GLN A 229 -5.80 10.18 22.24
N TRP A 230 -6.47 9.03 22.27
CA TRP A 230 -7.55 8.76 23.21
C TRP A 230 -7.10 8.84 24.67
N ILE A 231 -5.94 8.26 25.01
CA ILE A 231 -5.35 8.34 26.35
C ILE A 231 -5.11 9.80 26.74
N VAL A 232 -4.54 10.59 25.83
CA VAL A 232 -4.24 12.00 26.08
C VAL A 232 -5.51 12.83 26.23
N ILE A 233 -6.53 12.59 25.40
CA ILE A 233 -7.82 13.29 25.47
C ILE A 233 -8.58 12.95 26.76
N ARG A 234 -8.51 11.68 27.19
CA ARG A 234 -9.04 11.24 28.49
C ARG A 234 -8.34 11.93 29.65
N SER A 235 -7.03 12.18 29.55
CA SER A 235 -6.29 12.94 30.56
C SER A 235 -6.78 14.40 30.67
N TRP A 236 -7.43 14.93 29.63
CA TRP A 236 -8.05 16.25 29.62
C TRP A 236 -9.54 16.25 30.04
N GLY A 237 -10.10 15.10 30.41
CA GLY A 237 -11.50 14.98 30.80
C GLY A 237 -12.49 15.07 29.63
N ILE A 238 -12.01 15.02 28.38
CA ILE A 238 -12.86 15.14 27.19
C ILE A 238 -13.32 13.74 26.76
N PRO A 239 -14.62 13.54 26.46
CA PRO A 239 -15.11 12.26 25.96
C PRO A 239 -14.62 12.03 24.52
N GLY A 240 -13.89 10.93 24.30
CA GLY A 240 -13.55 10.41 22.98
C GLY A 240 -14.25 9.08 22.71
N ALA A 241 -14.72 8.88 21.47
CA ALA A 241 -15.39 7.64 21.05
C ALA A 241 -14.78 7.08 19.76
N PHE A 242 -14.68 5.74 19.69
CA PHE A 242 -14.24 5.04 18.48
C PHE A 242 -15.43 4.79 17.55
N LYS A 243 -15.38 5.31 16.32
CA LYS A 243 -16.35 5.09 15.26
C LYS A 243 -15.65 5.08 13.90
N ILE A 244 -15.84 4.00 13.16
CA ILE A 244 -15.31 3.81 11.81
C ILE A 244 -15.95 4.84 10.87
N ARG A 245 -15.12 5.58 10.11
CA ARG A 245 -15.57 6.52 9.10
C ARG A 245 -15.86 5.78 7.79
N ALA A 246 -17.11 5.80 7.34
CA ALA A 246 -17.52 5.15 6.08
C ALA A 246 -16.75 5.69 4.85
N VAL A 247 -16.34 6.96 4.89
CA VAL A 247 -15.53 7.58 3.84
C VAL A 247 -14.18 6.87 3.70
N ASN A 248 -13.51 6.54 4.82
CA ASN A 248 -12.21 5.86 4.78
C ASN A 248 -12.33 4.44 4.22
N ALA A 249 -13.41 3.73 4.57
CA ALA A 249 -13.67 2.40 4.03
C ALA A 249 -13.93 2.43 2.51
N LEU A 250 -14.66 3.45 2.02
CA LEU A 250 -14.87 3.65 0.59
C LEU A 250 -13.56 4.00 -0.14
N MET A 251 -12.72 4.85 0.48
CA MET A 251 -11.40 5.18 -0.05
C MET A 251 -10.51 3.93 -0.17
N ALA A 252 -10.53 3.04 0.83
CA ALA A 252 -9.81 1.77 0.78
C ALA A 252 -10.25 0.89 -0.37
N LEU A 253 -11.56 0.69 -0.55
CA LEU A 253 -12.10 -0.08 -1.67
C LEU A 253 -11.71 0.53 -3.03
N ALA A 254 -11.80 1.86 -3.16
CA ALA A 254 -11.43 2.56 -4.38
C ALA A 254 -9.92 2.45 -4.67
N SER A 255 -9.09 2.59 -3.64
CA SER A 255 -7.63 2.50 -3.73
C SER A 255 -7.18 1.12 -4.21
N VAL A 256 -7.76 0.07 -3.62
CA VAL A 256 -7.51 -1.32 -4.03
C VAL A 256 -8.01 -1.57 -5.44
N GLY A 257 -9.23 -1.12 -5.77
CA GLY A 257 -9.78 -1.25 -7.11
C GLY A 257 -8.90 -0.61 -8.18
N ILE A 258 -8.42 0.62 -7.95
CA ILE A 258 -7.51 1.32 -8.86
C ILE A 258 -6.17 0.58 -8.96
N SER A 259 -5.59 0.14 -7.85
CA SER A 259 -4.30 -0.58 -7.83
C SER A 259 -4.37 -1.96 -8.48
N ARG A 260 -5.57 -2.52 -8.67
CA ARG A 260 -5.77 -3.77 -9.41
C ARG A 260 -5.96 -3.55 -10.90
N ILE A 261 -6.50 -2.39 -11.30
CA ILE A 261 -6.63 -2.00 -12.71
C ILE A 261 -5.31 -1.48 -13.25
N ILE A 262 -4.60 -0.67 -12.45
CA ILE A 262 -3.29 -0.12 -12.73
C ILE A 262 -2.31 -0.87 -11.83
N PRO A 263 -1.48 -1.79 -12.36
CA PRO A 263 -0.63 -2.68 -11.57
C PRO A 263 0.51 -1.88 -10.90
N VAL A 264 0.16 -1.12 -9.86
CA VAL A 264 1.10 -0.45 -8.96
C VAL A 264 1.47 -1.47 -7.90
N LEU A 265 2.75 -1.75 -7.73
CA LEU A 265 3.29 -2.59 -6.66
C LEU A 265 4.16 -1.70 -5.75
N PRO A 266 3.99 -1.74 -4.41
CA PRO A 266 3.11 -2.61 -3.62
C PRO A 266 1.61 -2.28 -3.67
N GLY A 267 1.20 -1.26 -4.42
CA GLY A 267 -0.19 -0.82 -4.55
C GLY A 267 -0.53 0.29 -3.57
N LEU A 268 -1.61 1.02 -3.84
CA LEU A 268 -2.06 2.15 -3.04
C LEU A 268 -2.98 1.67 -1.92
N MET A 269 -2.65 1.99 -0.68
CA MET A 269 -3.38 1.68 0.54
C MET A 269 -4.09 2.91 1.15
N PHE A 270 -4.81 3.69 0.35
CA PHE A 270 -5.52 4.85 0.87
C PHE A 270 -6.76 4.48 1.68
N GLY A 271 -6.90 5.03 2.88
CA GLY A 271 -8.11 4.88 3.72
C GLY A 271 -7.82 4.12 5.02
N SER A 272 -7.13 4.78 5.96
CA SER A 272 -6.81 4.19 7.26
C SER A 272 -8.07 4.01 8.12
N PRO A 273 -8.14 2.96 8.96
CA PRO A 273 -9.10 2.86 10.06
C PRO A 273 -8.85 3.96 11.11
N GLU A 274 -9.20 5.19 10.79
CA GLU A 274 -9.41 6.23 11.80
C GLU A 274 -10.74 5.97 12.48
N ALA A 275 -10.66 5.65 13.75
CA ALA A 275 -11.78 5.39 14.61
C ALA A 275 -11.98 6.51 15.63
N LEU A 276 -10.97 7.27 16.04
CA LEU A 276 -11.18 8.28 17.08
C LEU A 276 -11.98 9.49 16.56
N ILE A 277 -13.15 9.73 17.17
CA ILE A 277 -13.94 10.95 16.98
C ILE A 277 -13.95 11.73 18.28
N VAL A 278 -13.56 13.01 18.17
CA VAL A 278 -13.50 13.96 19.28
C VAL A 278 -14.24 15.22 18.85
N ASP A 279 -15.00 15.81 19.77
CA ASP A 279 -15.62 17.11 19.54
C ASP A 279 -14.54 18.19 19.58
N GLU A 280 -14.09 18.61 18.39
CA GLU A 280 -13.03 19.61 18.25
C GLU A 280 -13.38 20.95 18.91
N LYS A 281 -14.67 21.24 19.17
CA LYS A 281 -15.10 22.47 19.85
C LYS A 281 -14.72 22.50 21.32
N GLN A 282 -14.48 21.34 21.94
CA GLN A 282 -14.07 21.23 23.33
C GLN A 282 -12.55 21.34 23.49
N LEU A 283 -11.79 21.23 22.40
CA LEU A 283 -10.34 21.34 22.41
C LEU A 283 -9.91 22.79 22.30
N ASN A 284 -9.04 23.22 23.21
CA ASN A 284 -8.32 24.48 23.02
C ASN A 284 -7.22 24.33 21.95
N ARG A 285 -6.69 25.45 21.47
CA ARG A 285 -5.65 25.47 20.42
C ARG A 285 -4.43 24.62 20.79
N LYS A 286 -3.96 24.72 22.04
CA LYS A 286 -2.78 24.00 22.52
C LYS A 286 -3.00 22.48 22.52
N GLN A 287 -4.18 22.02 22.94
CA GLN A 287 -4.58 20.61 22.92
C GLN A 287 -4.65 20.07 21.49
N ASN A 288 -5.23 20.82 20.55
CA ASN A 288 -5.27 20.42 19.14
C ASN A 288 -3.87 20.35 18.52
N ASP A 289 -2.98 21.29 18.86
CA ASP A 289 -1.58 21.27 18.43
C ASP A 289 -0.83 20.06 19.03
N THR A 290 -1.11 19.70 20.28
CA THR A 290 -0.54 18.51 20.92
C THR A 290 -0.99 17.22 20.23
N LEU A 291 -2.29 17.06 19.92
CA LEU A 291 -2.78 15.89 19.17
C LEU A 291 -2.13 15.79 17.80
N THR A 292 -2.05 16.92 17.09
CA THR A 292 -1.41 16.98 15.76
C THR A 292 0.05 16.52 15.81
N ARG A 293 0.79 16.92 16.84
CA ARG A 293 2.18 16.46 17.06
C ARG A 293 2.25 14.99 17.39
N ILE A 294 1.37 14.50 18.27
CA ILE A 294 1.29 13.09 18.64
C ILE A 294 1.12 12.25 17.38
N THR A 295 0.16 12.57 16.53
CA THR A 295 -0.08 11.84 15.28
C THR A 295 1.16 11.81 14.39
N LEU A 296 1.78 12.98 14.17
CA LEU A 296 2.96 13.07 13.32
C LEU A 296 4.13 12.23 13.87
N PHE A 297 4.40 12.32 15.17
CA PHE A 297 5.49 11.59 15.80
C PHE A 297 5.19 10.10 15.96
N THR A 298 3.94 9.71 16.18
CA THR A 298 3.53 8.29 16.22
C THR A 298 3.79 7.64 14.88
N PHE A 299 3.27 8.20 13.78
CA PHE A 299 3.48 7.58 12.47
C PHE A 299 4.94 7.63 12.02
N ALA A 300 5.64 8.75 12.22
CA ALA A 300 7.07 8.84 11.91
C ALA A 300 7.89 7.84 12.76
N GLY A 301 7.54 7.68 14.03
CA GLY A 301 8.14 6.72 14.95
C GLY A 301 7.91 5.29 14.49
N ILE A 302 6.67 4.93 14.10
CA ILE A 302 6.37 3.60 13.55
C ILE A 302 7.19 3.37 12.28
N CYS A 303 7.17 4.30 11.31
CA CYS A 303 7.97 4.18 10.08
C CYS A 303 9.44 3.89 10.38
N PHE A 304 10.03 4.63 11.32
CA PHE A 304 11.44 4.48 11.68
C PHE A 304 11.71 3.14 12.39
N ILE A 305 10.89 2.79 13.39
CA ILE A 305 11.04 1.58 14.21
C ILE A 305 10.79 0.32 13.38
N THR A 306 9.95 0.38 12.35
CA THR A 306 9.70 -0.79 11.50
C THR A 306 10.71 -0.88 10.36
N TRP A 307 11.20 0.25 9.83
CA TRP A 307 12.12 0.24 8.70
C TRP A 307 13.58 -0.01 9.10
N VAL A 308 14.09 0.66 10.13
CA VAL A 308 15.52 0.56 10.50
C VAL A 308 15.95 -0.86 10.88
N PRO A 309 15.18 -1.65 11.66
CA PRO A 309 15.57 -3.01 12.00
C PRO A 309 15.75 -3.94 10.79
N THR A 310 15.09 -3.64 9.67
CA THR A 310 15.20 -4.45 8.44
C THR A 310 16.62 -4.50 7.90
N LEU A 311 17.43 -3.45 8.14
CA LEU A 311 18.87 -3.45 7.84
C LEU A 311 19.62 -4.60 8.51
N PHE A 312 19.30 -4.86 9.78
CA PHE A 312 19.97 -5.90 10.57
C PHE A 312 19.44 -7.29 10.21
N LEU A 313 18.13 -7.40 9.93
CA LEU A 313 17.53 -8.67 9.49
C LEU A 313 18.09 -9.11 8.14
N GLU A 314 18.20 -8.19 7.19
CA GLU A 314 18.79 -8.44 5.87
C GLU A 314 20.24 -8.93 6.01
N LEU A 315 21.04 -8.27 6.85
CA LEU A 315 22.41 -8.69 7.19
C LEU A 315 22.47 -10.11 7.74
N ILE A 316 21.56 -10.46 8.66
CA ILE A 316 21.47 -11.81 9.24
C ILE A 316 21.13 -12.84 8.15
N ILE A 317 20.16 -12.54 7.27
CA ILE A 317 19.75 -13.44 6.18
C ILE A 317 20.91 -13.70 5.21
N GLN A 318 21.70 -12.68 4.88
CA GLN A 318 22.79 -12.77 3.91
C GLN A 318 24.06 -13.39 4.49
N GLN A 319 24.42 -13.09 5.74
CA GLN A 319 25.76 -13.39 6.28
C GLN A 319 25.80 -14.56 7.25
N ALA A 320 24.70 -14.90 7.92
CA ALA A 320 24.75 -15.82 9.06
C ALA A 320 24.73 -17.32 8.68
N GLY A 321 24.75 -17.66 7.38
CA GLY A 321 24.79 -19.06 6.93
C GLY A 321 23.64 -19.91 7.48
N LEU A 322 22.47 -19.29 7.69
CA LEU A 322 21.34 -19.93 8.36
C LEU A 322 20.79 -21.10 7.55
N ALA A 323 20.35 -22.14 8.26
CA ALA A 323 19.51 -23.18 7.69
C ALA A 323 18.19 -22.59 7.13
N GLU A 324 17.51 -23.31 6.25
CA GLU A 324 16.34 -22.80 5.53
C GLU A 324 15.20 -22.34 6.45
N THR A 325 14.88 -23.10 7.50
CA THR A 325 13.79 -22.77 8.43
C THR A 325 14.01 -21.44 9.16
N PRO A 326 15.12 -21.21 9.90
CA PRO A 326 15.37 -19.93 10.54
C PRO A 326 15.51 -18.79 9.53
N LYS A 327 16.09 -19.04 8.35
CA LYS A 327 16.16 -18.05 7.27
C LYS A 327 14.76 -17.59 6.83
N ASN A 328 13.82 -18.53 6.65
CA ASN A 328 12.43 -18.22 6.28
C ASN A 328 11.68 -17.44 7.36
N ILE A 329 11.94 -17.74 8.65
CA ILE A 329 11.33 -16.99 9.76
C ILE A 329 11.85 -15.55 9.78
N VAL A 330 13.17 -15.36 9.68
CA VAL A 330 13.78 -14.02 9.68
C VAL A 330 13.30 -13.21 8.47
N ALA A 331 13.22 -13.83 7.29
CA ALA A 331 12.68 -13.19 6.08
C ALA A 331 11.19 -12.84 6.22
N GLY A 332 10.38 -13.68 6.88
CA GLY A 332 8.98 -13.35 7.18
C GLY A 332 8.85 -12.16 8.12
N VAL A 333 9.67 -12.10 9.17
CA VAL A 333 9.71 -10.93 10.09
C VAL A 333 10.14 -9.67 9.35
N GLU A 334 11.15 -9.75 8.48
CA GLU A 334 11.58 -8.63 7.64
C GLU A 334 10.43 -8.17 6.72
N GLY A 335 9.79 -9.09 6.00
CA GLY A 335 8.65 -8.80 5.13
C GLY A 335 7.50 -8.11 5.86
N PHE A 336 7.14 -8.62 7.04
CA PHE A 336 6.12 -8.04 7.89
C PHE A 336 6.48 -6.61 8.34
N LEU A 337 7.72 -6.38 8.78
CA LEU A 337 8.19 -5.04 9.17
C LEU A 337 8.16 -4.05 7.99
N LEU A 338 8.43 -4.53 6.78
CA LEU A 338 8.37 -3.72 5.57
C LEU A 338 6.92 -3.38 5.18
N ILE A 339 5.98 -4.30 5.33
CA ILE A 339 4.54 -4.00 5.17
C ILE A 339 4.13 -2.92 6.18
N LEU A 340 4.51 -3.07 7.45
CA LEU A 340 4.25 -2.07 8.49
C LEU A 340 4.82 -0.69 8.11
N PHE A 341 6.06 -0.67 7.61
CA PHE A 341 6.70 0.55 7.12
C PHE A 341 5.91 1.17 5.96
N ALA A 342 5.52 0.40 4.94
CA ALA A 342 4.79 0.91 3.79
C ALA A 342 3.43 1.50 4.21
N VAL A 343 2.67 0.76 5.02
CA VAL A 343 1.38 1.22 5.56
C VAL A 343 1.55 2.50 6.39
N ALA A 344 2.58 2.56 7.24
CA ALA A 344 2.84 3.74 8.05
C ALA A 344 3.23 4.96 7.21
N LEU A 345 4.17 4.79 6.27
CA LEU A 345 4.65 5.87 5.41
C LEU A 345 3.55 6.41 4.51
N GLU A 346 2.74 5.53 3.93
CA GLU A 346 1.58 5.92 3.13
C GLU A 346 0.55 6.67 3.97
N ASN A 347 0.28 6.21 5.20
CA ASN A 347 -0.62 6.94 6.11
C ASN A 347 -0.08 8.33 6.46
N VAL A 348 1.22 8.50 6.72
CA VAL A 348 1.81 9.85 6.91
C VAL A 348 1.59 10.70 5.67
N PHE A 349 1.88 10.14 4.48
CA PHE A 349 1.73 10.84 3.22
C PHE A 349 0.29 11.34 3.04
N VAL A 350 -0.71 10.46 3.19
CA VAL A 350 -2.14 10.81 3.06
C VAL A 350 -2.58 11.83 4.08
N GLN A 351 -2.20 11.64 5.35
CA GLN A 351 -2.51 12.58 6.44
C GLN A 351 -1.99 13.97 6.12
N LEU A 352 -0.77 14.05 5.56
CA LEU A 352 -0.15 15.33 5.21
C LEU A 352 -0.71 15.92 3.92
N VAL A 353 -1.19 15.16 2.94
CA VAL A 353 -1.91 15.73 1.77
C VAL A 353 -3.09 16.61 2.22
N GLY A 354 -3.67 16.31 3.39
CA GLY A 354 -4.73 17.13 3.99
C GLY A 354 -6.11 16.81 3.44
N VAL A 355 -6.29 15.59 2.94
CA VAL A 355 -7.59 15.00 2.65
C VAL A 355 -8.35 14.83 3.97
N SER A 356 -9.61 15.28 4.03
CA SER A 356 -10.57 15.04 5.13
C SER A 356 -10.08 15.37 6.55
N ASP A 357 -10.18 16.62 7.01
CA ASP A 357 -9.93 17.07 8.41
C ASP A 357 -8.67 16.53 9.13
N GLY A 358 -7.74 15.94 8.36
CA GLY A 358 -6.52 15.31 8.86
C GLY A 358 -5.43 16.31 9.24
N VAL A 359 -4.32 15.76 9.72
CA VAL A 359 -3.19 16.52 10.26
C VAL A 359 -2.66 17.56 9.29
N GLY A 360 -2.50 17.22 8.01
CA GLY A 360 -2.00 18.12 6.97
C GLY A 360 -2.85 19.37 6.81
N LYS A 361 -4.18 19.24 6.86
CA LYS A 361 -5.11 20.38 6.75
C LYS A 361 -4.99 21.32 7.94
N LYS A 362 -4.81 20.76 9.16
CA LYS A 362 -4.59 21.55 10.39
C LYS A 362 -3.27 22.32 10.32
N ILE A 363 -2.17 21.65 9.98
CA ILE A 363 -0.85 22.28 9.84
C ILE A 363 -0.90 23.37 8.76
N ARG A 364 -1.47 23.08 7.59
CA ARG A 364 -1.59 24.04 6.47
C ARG A 364 -2.34 25.31 6.85
N ARG A 365 -3.42 25.19 7.64
CA ARG A 365 -4.19 26.35 8.14
C ARG A 365 -3.40 27.22 9.12
N GLN A 366 -2.50 26.62 9.90
CA GLN A 366 -1.69 27.33 10.89
C GLN A 366 -0.44 27.95 10.28
N ASN A 367 0.27 27.20 9.45
CA ASN A 367 1.49 27.61 8.79
C ASN A 367 1.62 26.87 7.46
N PHE A 368 1.25 27.54 6.37
CA PHE A 368 1.35 27.01 5.01
C PHE A 368 2.77 26.54 4.67
N TRP A 369 3.79 27.33 5.02
CA TRP A 369 5.19 26.99 4.76
C TRP A 369 5.67 25.83 5.62
N GLY A 370 5.23 25.77 6.88
CA GLY A 370 5.52 24.64 7.77
C GLY A 370 4.93 23.34 7.26
N TRP A 371 3.71 23.38 6.73
CA TRP A 371 3.10 22.24 6.03
C TRP A 371 3.91 21.82 4.81
N PHE A 372 4.27 22.77 3.94
CA PHE A 372 5.00 22.50 2.71
C PHE A 372 6.39 21.88 2.99
N LEU A 373 7.13 22.45 3.95
CA LEU A 373 8.44 21.96 4.38
C LEU A 373 8.39 20.58 5.04
N LEU A 374 7.28 20.24 5.70
CA LEU A 374 7.07 18.91 6.26
C LEU A 374 6.62 17.89 5.20
N TRP A 375 5.81 18.33 4.24
CA TRP A 375 5.21 17.47 3.23
C TRP A 375 6.25 17.00 2.20
N ILE A 376 7.13 17.88 1.71
CA ILE A 376 8.18 17.52 0.73
C ILE A 376 9.03 16.32 1.19
N PRO A 377 9.65 16.30 2.38
CA PRO A 377 10.49 15.17 2.78
C PRO A 377 9.70 13.87 2.91
N VAL A 378 8.45 13.91 3.38
CA VAL A 378 7.59 12.71 3.43
C VAL A 378 7.24 12.24 2.02
N ALA A 379 6.84 13.15 1.14
CA ALA A 379 6.53 12.83 -0.26
C ALA A 379 7.77 12.31 -0.99
N PHE A 380 8.94 12.87 -0.71
CA PHE A 380 10.21 12.39 -1.23
C PHE A 380 10.47 10.96 -0.78
N VAL A 381 10.40 10.66 0.53
CA VAL A 381 10.60 9.30 1.04
C VAL A 381 9.57 8.35 0.44
N PHE A 382 8.28 8.70 0.42
CA PHE A 382 7.22 7.90 -0.18
C PHE A 382 7.45 7.61 -1.67
N LEU A 383 7.80 8.63 -2.45
CA LEU A 383 8.09 8.46 -3.87
C LEU A 383 9.36 7.63 -4.08
N HIS A 384 10.39 7.89 -3.31
CA HIS A 384 11.70 7.28 -3.46
C HIS A 384 11.78 5.86 -2.91
N THR A 385 10.86 5.44 -2.04
CA THR A 385 10.84 4.07 -1.50
C THR A 385 9.69 3.23 -2.04
N LEU A 386 8.48 3.78 -2.22
CA LEU A 386 7.31 2.97 -2.57
C LEU A 386 6.87 3.11 -4.04
N LEU A 387 7.00 4.29 -4.66
CA LEU A 387 6.49 4.51 -6.02
C LEU A 387 7.55 4.45 -7.12
N ASN A 388 8.76 4.94 -6.87
CA ASN A 388 9.86 5.00 -7.83
C ASN A 388 11.22 4.67 -7.19
N PRO A 389 11.37 3.49 -6.59
CA PRO A 389 12.58 3.19 -5.83
C PRO A 389 13.78 2.78 -6.67
N ARG A 390 13.59 2.45 -7.95
CA ARG A 390 14.69 2.11 -8.90
C ARG A 390 14.76 3.04 -10.11
N ASN A 391 14.16 4.22 -10.01
CA ASN A 391 14.15 5.20 -11.10
C ASN A 391 13.50 4.68 -12.41
N SER A 392 12.71 3.61 -12.35
CA SER A 392 11.96 3.09 -13.50
C SER A 392 11.00 4.13 -14.04
N PHE A 393 10.46 5.00 -13.17
CA PHE A 393 9.64 6.14 -13.59
C PHE A 393 10.42 7.15 -14.43
N LEU A 394 11.73 7.33 -14.19
CA LEU A 394 12.56 8.17 -15.05
C LEU A 394 12.82 7.49 -16.39
N GLN A 395 13.09 6.18 -16.40
CA GLN A 395 13.21 5.43 -17.65
C GLN A 395 11.91 5.48 -18.46
N ASP A 396 10.75 5.36 -17.80
CA ASP A 396 9.42 5.49 -18.38
C ASP A 396 9.06 6.94 -18.75
N LEU A 397 9.66 7.96 -18.12
CA LEU A 397 9.55 9.38 -18.51
C LEU A 397 10.52 9.80 -19.62
N GLN A 398 11.65 9.10 -19.74
CA GLN A 398 12.64 9.30 -20.80
C GLN A 398 12.19 8.59 -22.07
N THR A 399 11.53 7.44 -21.94
CA THR A 399 10.94 6.69 -23.05
C THR A 399 9.47 7.04 -23.32
N GLY A 400 8.74 7.51 -22.30
CA GLY A 400 7.33 7.88 -22.35
C GLY A 400 7.08 9.35 -22.05
N ASN A 401 6.07 9.91 -22.70
CA ASN A 401 5.76 11.34 -22.65
C ASN A 401 5.37 11.78 -21.22
N PRO A 402 6.08 12.73 -20.56
CA PRO A 402 5.69 13.32 -19.27
C PRO A 402 4.26 13.87 -19.25
N GLY A 403 3.70 14.15 -20.42
CA GLY A 403 2.28 14.46 -20.60
C GLY A 403 1.34 13.37 -20.08
N VAL A 404 1.72 12.10 -20.01
CA VAL A 404 0.85 11.01 -19.52
C VAL A 404 0.60 11.13 -18.01
N PHE A 405 1.63 11.39 -17.20
CA PHE A 405 1.45 11.58 -15.75
C PHE A 405 0.60 12.82 -15.43
N ILE A 406 0.88 13.93 -16.12
CA ILE A 406 0.09 15.16 -16.00
C ILE A 406 -1.35 14.89 -16.48
N ALA A 407 -1.52 14.19 -17.61
CA ALA A 407 -2.84 13.84 -18.14
C ALA A 407 -3.62 12.94 -17.19
N VAL A 408 -2.99 11.94 -16.56
CA VAL A 408 -3.63 11.07 -15.57
C VAL A 408 -4.04 11.88 -14.33
N THR A 409 -3.15 12.74 -13.83
CA THR A 409 -3.44 13.60 -12.68
C THR A 409 -4.59 14.57 -12.98
N VAL A 410 -4.54 15.26 -14.12
CA VAL A 410 -5.59 16.17 -14.58
C VAL A 410 -6.89 15.42 -14.84
N PHE A 411 -6.83 14.23 -15.44
CA PHE A 411 -7.99 13.38 -15.67
C PHE A 411 -8.66 12.99 -14.35
N PHE A 412 -7.89 12.54 -13.35
CA PHE A 412 -8.43 12.23 -12.03
C PHE A 412 -9.06 13.45 -11.35
N MET A 413 -8.42 14.61 -11.45
CA MET A 413 -9.00 15.86 -10.94
C MET A 413 -10.33 16.21 -11.64
N MET A 414 -10.38 16.09 -12.97
CA MET A 414 -11.58 16.35 -13.76
C MET A 414 -12.70 15.35 -13.45
N ALA A 415 -12.38 14.06 -13.37
CA ALA A 415 -13.33 13.00 -13.03
C ALA A 415 -13.94 13.22 -11.64
N ALA A 416 -13.11 13.58 -10.65
CA ALA A 416 -13.58 13.92 -9.31
C ALA A 416 -14.51 15.14 -9.32
N LEU A 417 -14.17 16.21 -10.06
CA LEU A 417 -15.02 17.39 -10.22
C LEU A 417 -16.36 17.06 -10.88
N ILE A 418 -16.37 16.25 -11.94
CA ILE A 418 -17.58 15.80 -12.64
C ILE A 418 -18.48 15.01 -11.68
N PHE A 419 -17.92 14.07 -10.93
CA PHE A 419 -18.65 13.27 -9.96
C PHE A 419 -19.30 14.13 -8.86
N ILE A 420 -18.56 15.12 -8.31
CA ILE A 420 -19.09 16.09 -7.35
C ILE A 420 -20.26 16.87 -7.98
N GLY A 421 -20.10 17.32 -9.22
CA GLY A 421 -21.14 18.01 -9.97
C GLY A 421 -22.40 17.16 -10.13
N ALA A 422 -22.25 15.90 -10.52
CA ALA A 422 -23.36 14.96 -10.70
C ALA A 422 -24.12 14.71 -9.38
N ILE A 423 -23.43 14.47 -8.27
CA ILE A 423 -24.08 14.29 -6.97
C ILE A 423 -24.84 15.55 -6.55
N ARG A 424 -24.22 16.74 -6.67
CA ARG A 424 -24.89 18.00 -6.34
C ARG A 424 -26.12 18.24 -7.20
N LEU A 425 -26.07 17.91 -8.48
CA LEU A 425 -27.20 18.00 -9.40
C LEU A 425 -28.34 17.07 -8.97
N ILE A 426 -28.04 15.82 -8.64
CA ILE A 426 -29.03 14.84 -8.14
C ILE A 426 -29.69 15.37 -6.85
N PHE A 427 -28.91 15.87 -5.90
CA PHE A 427 -29.46 16.43 -4.67
C PHE A 427 -30.32 17.67 -4.89
N TRP A 428 -29.90 18.54 -5.81
CA TRP A 428 -30.69 19.70 -6.19
C TRP A 428 -32.02 19.30 -6.82
N ALA A 429 -32.00 18.29 -7.70
CA ALA A 429 -33.21 17.74 -8.33
C ALA A 429 -34.14 17.07 -7.31
N LEU A 430 -33.60 16.34 -6.34
CA LEU A 430 -34.36 15.72 -5.25
C LEU A 430 -34.98 16.74 -4.28
N LYS A 431 -34.36 17.92 -4.10
CA LYS A 431 -34.90 18.98 -3.21
C LYS A 431 -36.02 19.79 -3.86
N ARG A 432 -36.20 19.70 -5.18
CA ARG A 432 -37.27 20.37 -5.93
C ARG A 432 -38.58 19.57 -6.00
N LYS A 433 -38.54 18.27 -5.70
CA LYS A 433 -39.73 17.44 -5.48
C LYS A 433 -40.12 17.51 -4.01
#